data_AF-A0A3B1DHM9-F1
#
_entry.id   AF-A0A3B1DHM9-F1
#
_cell.length_a   1.000
_cell.length_b   1.000
_cell.length_c   1.000
_cell.angle_alpha   90.00
_cell.angle_beta   90.00
_cell.angle_gamma   90.00
#
_symmetry.space_group_name_H-M   'P 1'
#
loop_
_entity.id
_entity.type
_entity.pdbx_description
1 polymer ?
#
loop_
_entity_poly.entity_id
_entity_poly.type
_entity_poly.pdbx_seq_one_letter_code
_entity_poly.pdbx_strand_id
1 'polypeptide(L)'
;MHLDFASNSLAETDALGCALAGILQPGDTLALLGDLGTGKTTLVRAIATARGIDPALVSSPTFVIVNEYPSPRQTDPPLVHVDAYRLTSADDLD
;
A
#
# COMPACT_ATOMS: atom_id res chain seq x y z
N MET A 1 0.73 3.92 -20.60
CA MET A 1 -0.71 4.16 -20.39
C MET A 1 -0.83 5.14 -19.25
N HIS A 2 -1.72 6.12 -19.35
CA HIS A 2 -1.98 7.08 -18.28
C HIS A 2 -3.49 7.08 -18.04
N LEU A 3 -3.90 7.08 -16.78
CA LEU A 3 -5.29 6.99 -16.35
C LEU A 3 -5.50 8.04 -15.26
N ASP A 4 -6.57 8.81 -15.42
CA ASP A 4 -6.99 9.82 -14.45
C ASP A 4 -8.30 9.38 -13.80
N PHE A 5 -8.36 9.50 -12.47
CA PHE A 5 -9.55 9.21 -11.69
C PHE A 5 -9.62 10.15 -10.49
N ALA A 6 -10.84 10.37 -10.00
CA ALA A 6 -11.09 11.11 -8.77
C ALA A 6 -11.74 10.17 -7.75
N SER A 7 -11.28 10.25 -6.50
CA SER A 7 -11.91 9.61 -5.35
C SER A 7 -12.32 10.70 -4.37
N ASN A 8 -13.60 10.74 -4.02
CA ASN A 8 -14.20 11.72 -3.11
C ASN A 8 -14.69 11.08 -1.81
N SER A 9 -14.45 9.78 -1.62
CA SER A 9 -14.89 9.05 -0.44
C SER A 9 -13.94 7.90 -0.08
N LEU A 10 -14.04 7.42 1.17
CA LEU A 10 -13.32 6.22 1.60
C LEU A 10 -13.76 4.99 0.79
N ALA A 11 -15.07 4.86 0.52
CA ALA A 11 -15.60 3.76 -0.27
C ALA A 11 -15.06 3.74 -1.71
N GLU A 12 -14.89 4.90 -2.35
CA GLU A 12 -14.26 5.01 -3.68
C GLU A 12 -12.77 4.63 -3.63
N THR A 13 -12.06 5.03 -2.56
CA THR A 13 -10.67 4.62 -2.34
C THR A 13 -10.54 3.12 -2.11
N ASP A 14 -11.50 2.52 -1.40
CA ASP A 14 -11.56 1.07 -1.19
C ASP A 14 -11.79 0.31 -2.50
N ALA A 15 -12.72 0.80 -3.33
CA ALA A 15 -12.99 0.23 -4.64
C ALA A 15 -11.74 0.30 -5.56
N LEU A 16 -11.01 1.43 -5.53
CA LEU A 16 -9.75 1.57 -6.24
C LEU A 16 -8.70 0.57 -5.75
N GLY A 17 -8.54 0.43 -4.44
CA GLY A 17 -7.60 -0.54 -3.86
C GLY A 17 -7.94 -1.98 -4.24
N CYS A 18 -9.23 -2.33 -4.28
CA CYS A 18 -9.70 -3.63 -4.76
C CYS A 18 -9.36 -3.86 -6.24
N ALA A 19 -9.59 -2.87 -7.11
CA ALA A 19 -9.25 -2.95 -8.52
C ALA A 19 -7.75 -3.14 -8.74
N LEU A 20 -6.92 -2.36 -8.01
CA LEU A 20 -5.46 -2.49 -8.05
C LEU A 20 -5.00 -3.88 -7.58
N ALA A 21 -5.57 -4.38 -6.47
CA ALA A 21 -5.24 -5.71 -5.96
C ALA A 21 -5.53 -6.84 -6.97
N GLY A 22 -6.56 -6.67 -7.81
CA GLY A 22 -6.93 -7.63 -8.85
C GLY A 22 -5.97 -7.67 -10.04
N ILE A 23 -5.18 -6.62 -10.27
CA ILE A 23 -4.21 -6.56 -11.38
C ILE A 23 -2.77 -6.77 -10.94
N LEU A 24 -2.42 -6.41 -9.69
CA LEU A 24 -1.07 -6.53 -9.15
C LEU A 24 -0.63 -7.99 -9.00
N GLN A 25 0.53 -8.29 -9.58
CA GLN A 25 1.20 -9.58 -9.56
C GLN A 25 2.32 -9.63 -8.51
N PRO A 26 2.71 -10.84 -8.06
CA PRO A 26 3.94 -11.04 -7.30
C PRO A 26 5.15 -10.38 -7.98
N GLY A 27 5.88 -9.54 -7.23
CA GLY A 27 7.06 -8.81 -7.72
C GLY A 27 6.77 -7.40 -8.25
N ASP A 28 5.50 -7.02 -8.43
CA ASP A 28 5.14 -5.66 -8.80
C ASP A 28 5.50 -4.66 -7.67
N THR A 29 5.93 -3.47 -8.07
CA THR A 29 6.18 -2.35 -7.16
C THR A 29 5.24 -1.20 -7.51
N LEU A 30 4.46 -0.74 -6.52
CA LEU A 30 3.56 0.41 -6.66
C LEU A 30 4.10 1.60 -5.86
N ALA A 31 4.55 2.64 -6.56
CA ALA A 31 4.96 3.88 -5.93
C ALA A 31 3.75 4.80 -5.70
N LEU A 32 3.50 5.17 -4.44
CA LEU A 32 2.45 6.11 -4.06
C LEU A 32 3.05 7.48 -3.72
N LEU A 33 2.79 8.49 -4.55
CA LEU A 33 3.28 9.84 -4.34
C LEU A 33 2.14 10.77 -3.92
N GLY A 34 2.44 11.66 -2.98
CA GLY A 34 1.51 12.68 -2.52
C GLY A 34 1.82 13.13 -1.10
N ASP A 35 1.28 14.27 -0.71
CA ASP A 35 1.55 14.91 0.58
C ASP A 35 1.01 14.12 1.79
N LEU A 36 1.38 14.57 2.98
CA LEU A 36 0.83 14.01 4.22
C LEU A 36 -0.70 14.17 4.22
N GLY A 37 -1.41 13.09 4.55
CA GLY A 37 -2.87 13.10 4.62
C GLY A 37 -3.61 12.89 3.29
N THR A 38 -2.92 12.72 2.16
CA THR A 38 -3.57 12.46 0.85
C THR A 38 -4.23 11.08 0.71
N GLY A 39 -4.15 10.21 1.72
CA GLY A 39 -4.82 8.91 1.72
C GLY A 39 -3.98 7.73 1.23
N LYS A 40 -2.65 7.88 1.06
CA LYS A 40 -1.75 6.78 0.65
C LYS A 40 -1.93 5.52 1.50
N THR A 41 -1.86 5.64 2.82
CA THR A 41 -2.03 4.51 3.75
C THR A 41 -3.44 3.91 3.68
N THR A 42 -4.45 4.74 3.43
CA THR A 42 -5.83 4.27 3.21
C THR A 42 -5.89 3.38 1.97
N LEU A 43 -5.25 3.78 0.87
CA LEU A 43 -5.19 2.98 -0.34
C LEU A 43 -4.42 1.67 -0.13
N VAL A 44 -3.30 1.69 0.59
CA VAL A 44 -2.55 0.46 0.94
C VAL A 44 -3.41 -0.49 1.77
N ARG A 45 -4.16 0.02 2.75
CA ARG A 45 -5.10 -0.79 3.55
C ARG A 45 -6.18 -1.42 2.68
N ALA A 46 -6.73 -0.68 1.72
CA ALA A 46 -7.71 -1.22 0.78
C ALA A 46 -7.14 -2.37 -0.07
N ILE A 47 -5.93 -2.20 -0.61
CA ILE A 47 -5.21 -3.25 -1.36
C ILE A 47 -4.98 -4.48 -0.48
N ALA A 48 -4.47 -4.28 0.73
CA ALA A 48 -4.20 -5.37 1.68
C ALA A 48 -5.46 -6.16 2.03
N THR A 49 -6.55 -5.43 2.32
CA THR A 49 -7.86 -6.02 2.64
C THR A 49 -8.39 -6.85 1.47
N ALA A 50 -8.28 -6.34 0.24
CA ALA A 50 -8.69 -7.07 -0.95
C ALA A 50 -7.85 -8.34 -1.21
N ARG A 51 -6.62 -8.41 -0.68
CA ARG A 51 -5.78 -9.62 -0.68
C ARG A 51 -6.00 -10.52 0.55
N GLY A 52 -6.98 -10.21 1.39
CA GLY A 52 -7.37 -10.99 2.57
C GLY A 52 -6.53 -10.74 3.82
N ILE A 53 -5.70 -9.70 3.83
CA ILE A 53 -4.95 -9.28 5.03
C ILE A 53 -5.91 -8.51 5.94
N ASP A 54 -5.82 -8.76 7.26
CA ASP A 54 -6.64 -8.05 8.23
C ASP A 54 -6.34 -6.52 8.21
N PRO A 55 -7.32 -5.66 7.90
CA PRO A 55 -7.12 -4.22 7.85
C PRO A 55 -6.63 -3.61 9.17
N ALA A 56 -6.92 -4.23 10.31
CA ALA A 56 -6.48 -3.77 11.62
C ALA A 56 -4.96 -3.86 11.81
N LEU A 57 -4.29 -4.72 11.04
CA LEU A 57 -2.83 -4.85 11.06
C LEU A 57 -2.14 -3.77 10.21
N VAL A 58 -2.86 -3.17 9.26
CA VAL A 58 -2.28 -2.25 8.29
C VAL A 58 -2.27 -0.82 8.82
N SER A 59 -1.07 -0.35 9.14
CA SER A 59 -0.79 1.01 9.57
C SER A 59 0.34 1.63 8.73
N SER A 60 0.56 2.94 8.87
CA SER A 60 1.69 3.60 8.22
C SER A 60 2.98 3.22 8.94
N PRO A 61 4.00 2.70 8.23
CA PRO A 61 5.28 2.33 8.82
C PRO A 61 6.21 3.54 9.02
N THR A 62 5.69 4.76 9.27
CA THR A 62 6.51 5.99 9.35
C THR A 62 7.73 5.86 10.27
N PHE A 63 7.65 5.06 11.34
CA PHE A 63 8.75 4.88 12.30
C PHE A 63 9.62 3.65 12.06
N VAL A 64 9.07 2.63 11.42
CA VAL A 64 9.75 1.34 11.18
C VAL A 64 10.23 1.19 9.74
N ILE A 65 9.91 2.19 8.89
CA ILE A 65 10.22 2.32 7.46
C ILE A 65 9.50 1.27 6.61
N VAL A 66 9.46 0.01 7.06
CA VAL A 66 8.86 -1.13 6.37
C VAL A 66 7.93 -1.89 7.31
N ASN A 67 6.74 -2.23 6.82
CA ASN A 67 5.88 -3.26 7.39
C ASN A 67 5.71 -4.39 6.37
N GLU A 68 5.87 -5.63 6.82
CA GLU A 68 5.54 -6.82 6.03
C GLU A 68 4.24 -7.44 6.54
N TYR A 69 3.31 -7.71 5.62
CA TYR A 69 2.06 -8.38 5.92
C TYR A 69 2.04 -9.75 5.24
N PRO A 70 2.07 -10.85 6.01
CA PRO A 70 2.02 -12.19 5.45
C PRO A 70 0.79 -12.39 4.59
N SER A 71 0.97 -13.04 3.44
CA SER A 71 -0.17 -13.42 2.61
C SER A 71 -0.99 -14.51 3.31
N PRO A 72 -2.34 -14.45 3.26
CA PRO A 72 -3.18 -15.57 3.68
C PRO A 72 -2.94 -16.85 2.89
N ARG A 73 -2.41 -16.74 1.66
CA ARG A 73 -2.02 -17.86 0.80
C ARG A 73 -0.51 -18.08 0.92
N GLN A 74 -0.08 -19.22 1.48
CA GLN A 74 1.33 -19.55 1.70
C GLN A 74 2.21 -19.53 0.45
N THR A 75 1.62 -19.65 -0.74
CA THR A 75 2.34 -19.62 -2.03
C THR A 75 2.64 -18.20 -2.53
N ASP A 76 1.97 -17.18 -1.98
CA ASP A 76 2.10 -15.80 -2.43
C ASP A 76 3.12 -15.07 -1.53
N PRO A 77 3.93 -14.15 -2.08
CA PRO A 77 4.82 -13.33 -1.26
C PRO A 77 4.03 -12.38 -0.33
N PRO A 78 4.67 -11.89 0.75
CA PRO A 78 4.05 -10.89 1.62
C PRO A 78 3.81 -9.58 0.87
N LEU A 79 2.83 -8.80 1.35
CA LEU A 79 2.71 -7.40 0.97
C LEU A 79 3.73 -6.61 1.78
N VAL A 80 4.67 -5.94 1.09
CA VAL A 80 5.66 -5.07 1.71
C VAL A 80 5.19 -3.62 1.55
N HIS A 81 4.93 -2.94 2.67
CA HIS A 81 4.59 -1.52 2.70
C HIS A 81 5.80 -0.73 3.20
N VAL A 82 6.36 0.10 2.33
CA VAL A 82 7.47 0.99 2.65
C VAL A 82 6.97 2.43 2.70
N ASP A 83 7.31 3.16 3.76
CA ASP A 83 7.03 4.59 3.90
C ASP A 83 8.33 5.37 4.05
N ALA A 84 8.76 5.96 2.94
CA ALA A 84 9.99 6.72 2.83
C ALA A 84 9.87 8.17 3.31
N TYR A 85 8.74 8.58 3.93
CA TYR A 85 8.51 9.98 4.32
C TYR A 85 9.63 10.56 5.20
N ARG A 86 10.34 9.73 5.97
CA ARG A 86 11.45 10.13 6.84
C ARG A 86 12.84 9.86 6.28
N LEU A 87 12.94 9.19 5.15
CA LEU A 87 14.24 8.93 4.52
C LEU A 87 14.69 10.22 3.84
N THR A 88 15.81 10.76 4.30
CA THR A 88 16.44 11.95 3.74
C THR A 88 17.56 11.59 2.77
N SER A 89 18.07 10.36 2.85
CA SER A 89 19.08 9.81 1.95
C SER A 89 18.95 8.28 1.82
N ALA A 90 19.60 7.71 0.81
CA ALA A 90 19.68 6.25 0.67
C ALA A 90 20.47 5.59 1.82
N ASP A 91 21.38 6.32 2.45
CA ASP A 91 22.19 5.87 3.58
C ASP A 91 21.32 5.64 4.86
N ASP A 92 20.08 6.15 4.88
CA ASP A 92 19.12 5.89 5.96
C ASP A 92 18.53 4.47 5.91
N LEU A 93 18.90 3.65 4.91
CA LEU A 93 18.42 2.27 4.69
C LEU A 93 19.46 1.17 5.03
N ASP A 94 20.68 1.55 5.43
CA ASP A 94 21.77 0.63 5.85
C ASP A 94 21.65 0.20 7.33
#